data_AF-A0A562QLA3-F1
#
_entry.id   AF-A0A562QLA3-F1
#
_cell.length_a   1.000
_cell.length_b   1.000
_cell.length_c   1.000
_cell.angle_alpha   90.00
_cell.angle_beta   90.00
_cell.angle_gamma   90.00
#
_symmetry.space_group_name_H-M   'P 1'
#
loop_
_entity.id
_entity.type
_entity.pdbx_description
1 polymer ?
#
loop_
_entity_poly.entity_id
_entity_poly.type
_entity_poly.pdbx_seq_one_letter_code
_entity_poly.pdbx_strand_id
1 'polypeptide(L)'
;MTSTSHPTFQALEEAQRIAARWQEPDCKCTAEEPKEAFDALFAQWAPSGADVGFLKQADEALLAVKHVLNDWAQRGGDSAEVQTQLLWILEQEALLAAQRNYIAGLNGA
;
A
#
# COMPACT_ATOMS: atom_id res chain seq x y z
N MET A 1 -22.71 1.60 14.26
CA MET A 1 -22.35 0.35 13.57
C MET A 1 -20.90 0.50 13.15
N THR A 2 -19.97 -0.15 13.84
CA THR A 2 -18.55 -0.15 13.47
C THR A 2 -18.39 -1.04 12.25
N SER A 3 -18.42 -0.45 11.05
CA SER A 3 -17.95 -1.13 9.85
C SER A 3 -16.45 -1.31 10.02
N THR A 4 -16.04 -2.41 10.64
CA THR A 4 -14.63 -2.78 10.75
C THR A 4 -14.17 -3.13 9.34
N SER A 5 -13.54 -2.16 8.68
CA SER A 5 -12.91 -2.36 7.38
C SER A 5 -11.90 -3.50 7.45
N HIS A 6 -11.87 -4.33 6.40
CA HIS A 6 -11.03 -5.52 6.34
C HIS A 6 -9.54 -5.17 6.52
N PRO A 7 -8.72 -5.93 7.28
CA PRO A 7 -7.32 -5.59 7.54
C PRO A 7 -6.47 -5.31 6.29
N THR A 8 -6.61 -6.14 5.24
CA THR A 8 -5.97 -5.87 3.93
C THR A 8 -6.38 -4.55 3.29
N PHE A 9 -7.66 -4.16 3.41
CA PHE A 9 -8.11 -2.87 2.89
C PHE A 9 -7.45 -1.72 3.66
N GLN A 10 -7.43 -1.80 4.99
CA GLN A 10 -6.77 -0.80 5.84
C GLN A 10 -5.27 -0.70 5.54
N ALA A 11 -4.61 -1.84 5.34
CA ALA A 11 -3.20 -1.88 5.00
C ALA A 11 -2.91 -1.27 3.62
N LEU A 12 -3.79 -1.48 2.63
CA LEU A 12 -3.67 -0.86 1.32
C LEU A 12 -3.85 0.66 1.40
N GLU A 13 -4.88 1.14 2.10
CA GLU A 13 -5.09 2.58 2.30
C GLU A 13 -3.89 3.24 2.99
N GLU A 14 -3.32 2.57 4.01
CA GLU A 14 -2.15 3.07 4.71
C GLU A 14 -0.91 3.09 3.81
N ALA A 15 -0.68 2.04 3.00
CA ALA A 15 0.41 2.00 2.03
C ALA A 15 0.30 3.14 1.00
N GLN A 16 -0.90 3.37 0.46
CA GLN A 16 -1.20 4.47 -0.46
C GLN A 16 -0.93 5.83 0.20
N ARG A 17 -1.35 6.01 1.46
CA ARG A 17 -1.13 7.25 2.23
C ARG A 17 0.36 7.52 2.47
N ILE A 18 1.13 6.50 2.84
CA ILE A 18 2.58 6.64 3.05
C ILE A 18 3.28 7.01 1.74
N ALA A 19 2.95 6.33 0.64
CA ALA A 19 3.53 6.60 -0.68
C ALA A 19 3.20 8.01 -1.19
N ALA A 20 1.92 8.43 -1.07
CA ALA A 20 1.48 9.76 -1.47
C ALA A 20 2.19 10.86 -0.66
N ARG A 21 2.32 10.69 0.67
CA ARG A 21 3.03 11.64 1.53
C ARG A 21 4.49 11.78 1.12
N TRP A 22 5.16 10.67 0.80
CA TRP A 22 6.56 10.69 0.39
C TRP A 22 6.80 11.53 -0.88
N GLN A 23 5.80 11.62 -1.76
CA GLN A 23 5.85 12.38 -3.02
C GLN A 23 5.55 13.87 -2.85
N GLU A 24 5.06 14.31 -1.69
CA GLU A 24 4.70 15.71 -1.50
C GLU A 24 5.95 16.58 -1.70
N PRO A 25 5.91 17.60 -2.59
CA PRO A 25 7.08 18.45 -2.86
C PRO A 25 7.63 19.17 -1.63
N ASP A 26 6.75 19.39 -0.64
CA ASP A 26 7.06 20.04 0.64
C ASP A 26 7.40 19.04 1.75
N CYS A 27 7.36 17.72 1.49
CA CYS A 27 7.79 16.69 2.45
C CYS A 27 9.29 16.86 2.67
N LYS A 28 9.68 17.32 3.87
CA LYS A 28 11.09 17.25 4.33
C LYS A 28 11.53 15.84 4.71
N CYS A 29 10.75 14.85 4.29
CA CYS A 29 10.83 13.48 4.71
C CYS A 29 12.09 12.89 4.08
N THR A 30 13.07 12.58 4.92
CA THR A 30 14.19 11.75 4.49
C THR A 30 13.65 10.39 4.11
N ALA A 31 14.35 9.63 3.26
CA ALA A 31 13.91 8.29 2.87
C ALA A 31 13.68 7.33 4.07
N GLU A 32 14.20 7.69 5.25
CA GLU A 32 14.05 6.96 6.50
C GLU A 32 12.61 7.00 7.06
N GLU A 33 11.91 8.13 7.04
CA GLU A 33 10.55 8.21 7.61
C GLU A 33 9.53 7.31 6.87
N PRO A 34 9.46 7.32 5.52
CA PRO A 34 8.57 6.43 4.77
C PRO A 34 8.97 4.97 4.95
N LYS A 35 10.28 4.69 5.04
CA LYS A 35 10.79 3.35 5.31
C LYS A 35 10.26 2.81 6.64
N GLU A 36 10.41 3.58 7.71
CA GLU A 36 9.93 3.21 9.04
C GLU A 36 8.41 3.02 9.06
N ALA A 37 7.67 3.87 8.35
CA ALA A 37 6.21 3.75 8.24
C ALA A 37 5.79 2.45 7.52
N PHE A 38 6.47 2.09 6.42
CA PHE A 38 6.21 0.83 5.74
C PHE A 38 6.65 -0.38 6.59
N ASP A 39 7.79 -0.30 7.27
CA ASP A 39 8.26 -1.37 8.17
C ASP A 39 7.24 -1.61 9.30
N ALA A 40 6.67 -0.54 9.88
CA ALA A 40 5.62 -0.61 10.89
C ALA A 40 4.29 -1.18 10.35
N LEU A 41 3.91 -0.84 9.11
CA LEU A 41 2.75 -1.40 8.42
C LEU A 41 2.92 -2.91 8.21
N PHE A 42 4.04 -3.34 7.64
CA PHE A 42 4.30 -4.74 7.30
C PHE A 42 4.63 -5.62 8.50
N ALA A 43 4.93 -5.05 9.66
CA ALA A 43 5.03 -5.76 10.93
C ALA A 43 3.64 -6.21 11.45
N GLN A 44 2.58 -5.50 11.08
CA GLN A 44 1.21 -5.71 11.59
C GLN A 44 0.29 -6.35 10.55
N TRP A 45 0.64 -6.26 9.27
CA TRP A 45 -0.14 -6.83 8.18
C TRP A 45 0.27 -8.26 7.83
N ALA A 46 -0.73 -9.10 7.58
CA ALA A 46 -0.59 -10.40 6.93
C ALA A 46 -1.65 -10.52 5.81
N PRO A 47 -1.36 -11.26 4.72
CA PRO A 47 -2.34 -11.48 3.66
C PRO A 47 -3.64 -12.08 4.19
N SER A 48 -4.76 -11.67 3.60
CA SER A 48 -6.10 -12.14 3.96
C SER A 48 -6.36 -13.60 3.61
N GLY A 49 -5.61 -14.13 2.65
CA GLY A 49 -5.88 -15.45 2.06
C GLY A 49 -7.07 -15.42 1.08
N ALA A 50 -7.49 -14.25 0.61
CA ALA A 50 -8.52 -14.15 -0.41
C ALA A 50 -8.01 -14.68 -1.77
N ASP A 51 -8.77 -15.57 -2.39
CA ASP A 51 -8.39 -16.20 -3.66
C ASP A 51 -8.88 -15.45 -4.90
N VAL A 52 -9.81 -14.50 -4.72
CA VAL A 52 -10.42 -13.71 -5.81
C VAL A 52 -10.84 -12.31 -5.33
N GLY A 53 -11.09 -11.41 -6.29
CA GLY A 53 -11.67 -10.09 -6.04
C GLY A 53 -10.66 -9.05 -5.52
N PHE A 54 -11.20 -7.95 -4.97
CA PHE A 54 -10.41 -6.82 -4.52
C PHE A 54 -9.38 -7.19 -3.43
N LEU A 55 -9.77 -8.00 -2.44
CA LEU A 55 -8.88 -8.37 -1.33
C LEU A 55 -7.64 -9.13 -1.81
N LYS A 56 -7.78 -10.00 -2.83
CA LYS A 56 -6.65 -10.65 -3.48
C LYS A 56 -5.73 -9.64 -4.17
N GLN A 57 -6.29 -8.74 -4.98
CA GLN A 57 -5.51 -7.72 -5.68
C GLN A 57 -4.77 -6.80 -4.71
N ALA A 58 -5.41 -6.46 -3.59
CA ALA A 58 -4.80 -5.68 -2.52
C ALA A 58 -3.68 -6.45 -1.82
N ASP A 59 -3.85 -7.75 -1.53
CA ASP A 59 -2.79 -8.59 -0.99
C ASP A 59 -1.59 -8.69 -1.96
N GLU A 60 -1.85 -8.89 -3.26
CA GLU A 60 -0.81 -8.94 -4.29
C GLU A 60 -0.04 -7.61 -4.40
N ALA A 61 -0.75 -6.48 -4.38
CA ALA A 61 -0.14 -5.15 -4.39
C ALA A 61 0.74 -4.91 -3.15
N LEU A 62 0.24 -5.26 -1.95
CA LEU A 62 1.00 -5.13 -0.70
C LEU A 62 2.23 -6.04 -0.66
N LEU A 63 2.13 -7.26 -1.19
CA LEU A 63 3.30 -8.14 -1.38
C LEU A 63 4.32 -7.52 -2.32
N ALA A 64 3.89 -6.97 -3.45
CA ALA A 64 4.79 -6.31 -4.40
C ALA A 64 5.49 -5.10 -3.78
N VAL A 65 4.78 -4.25 -3.04
CA VAL A 65 5.37 -3.14 -2.28
C VAL A 65 6.42 -3.64 -1.29
N LYS A 66 6.10 -4.68 -0.50
CA LYS A 66 7.04 -5.28 0.45
C LYS A 66 8.30 -5.80 -0.25
N HIS A 67 8.17 -6.38 -1.44
CA HIS A 67 9.31 -6.83 -2.23
C HIS A 67 10.21 -5.65 -2.67
N VAL A 68 9.63 -4.59 -3.22
CA VAL A 68 10.38 -3.38 -3.63
C VAL A 68 11.17 -2.79 -2.46
N LEU A 69 10.56 -2.69 -1.28
CA LEU A 69 11.20 -2.15 -0.08
C LEU A 69 12.32 -3.04 0.46
N ASN A 70 12.14 -4.37 0.41
CA ASN A 70 13.18 -5.32 0.78
C ASN A 70 14.38 -5.25 -0.16
N ASP A 71 14.13 -5.17 -1.47
CA ASP A 71 15.18 -5.01 -2.48
C ASP A 71 15.96 -3.72 -2.27
N TRP A 72 15.26 -2.62 -1.97
CA TRP A 72 15.88 -1.35 -1.64
C TRP A 72 16.76 -1.42 -0.39
N ALA A 73 16.25 -2.04 0.68
CA ALA A 73 16.98 -2.19 1.95
C ALA A 73 18.27 -3.03 1.78
N GLN A 74 18.27 -4.01 0.88
CA GLN A 74 19.43 -4.88 0.64
C GLN A 74 20.49 -4.24 -0.26
N ARG A 75 20.06 -3.52 -1.30
CA ARG A 75 20.99 -3.02 -2.34
C ARG A 75 21.50 -1.63 -2.04
N GLY A 76 20.76 -0.83 -1.28
CA GLY A 76 20.98 0.61 -1.17
C GLY A 76 20.71 1.27 -2.53
N GLY A 77 19.51 1.81 -2.71
CA GLY A 77 19.05 2.40 -3.98
C GLY A 77 18.60 3.84 -3.86
N ASP A 78 18.39 4.48 -5.00
CA ASP A 78 17.83 5.82 -5.08
C ASP A 78 16.38 5.82 -4.56
N SER A 79 16.13 6.62 -3.52
CA SER A 79 14.80 6.81 -2.96
C SER A 79 13.76 7.28 -3.99
N ALA A 80 14.15 8.03 -5.02
CA ALA A 80 13.23 8.51 -6.05
C ALA A 80 12.77 7.37 -6.99
N GLU A 81 13.64 6.42 -7.28
CA GLU A 81 13.29 5.23 -8.06
C GLU A 81 12.30 4.35 -7.30
N VAL A 82 12.59 4.09 -6.03
CA VAL A 82 11.72 3.31 -5.13
C VAL A 82 10.35 3.96 -5.03
N GLN A 83 10.31 5.27 -4.77
CA GLN A 83 9.10 6.08 -4.78
C GLN A 83 8.25 5.88 -6.05
N THR A 84 8.89 5.93 -7.22
CA THR A 84 8.21 5.75 -8.50
C THR A 84 7.63 4.34 -8.64
N GLN A 85 8.39 3.31 -8.23
CA GLN A 85 7.93 1.92 -8.28
C GLN A 85 6.74 1.68 -7.33
N LEU A 86 6.77 2.28 -6.14
CA LEU A 86 5.68 2.17 -5.16
C LEU A 86 4.37 2.77 -5.69
N LEU A 87 4.43 3.97 -6.29
CA LEU A 87 3.25 4.57 -6.91
C LEU A 87 2.71 3.71 -8.05
N TRP A 88 3.60 3.19 -8.89
CA TRP A 88 3.18 2.35 -10.02
C TRP A 88 2.45 1.07 -9.57
N ILE A 89 2.73 0.57 -8.38
CA ILE A 89 2.00 -0.57 -7.79
C ILE A 89 0.69 -0.10 -7.15
N LEU A 90 0.73 0.96 -6.35
CA LEU A 90 -0.37 1.38 -5.48
C LEU A 90 -1.47 2.20 -6.19
N GLU A 91 -1.14 2.81 -7.32
CA GLU A 91 -2.02 3.68 -8.09
C GLU A 91 -2.48 3.05 -9.41
N GLN A 92 -2.33 1.73 -9.56
CA GLN A 92 -2.85 1.04 -10.74
C GLN A 92 -4.35 1.25 -10.86
N GLU A 93 -4.80 1.71 -12.04
CA GLU A 93 -6.20 2.06 -12.27
C GLU A 93 -7.15 0.90 -11.92
N ALA A 94 -6.77 -0.33 -12.26
CA ALA A 94 -7.54 -1.53 -11.94
C ALA A 94 -7.70 -1.75 -10.44
N LEU A 95 -6.63 -1.56 -9.66
CA LEU A 95 -6.64 -1.68 -8.20
C LEU A 95 -7.54 -0.59 -7.58
N LEU A 96 -7.39 0.66 -8.03
CA LEU A 96 -8.21 1.78 -7.57
C LEU A 96 -9.70 1.60 -7.93
N ALA A 97 -10.00 1.07 -9.12
CA ALA A 97 -11.36 0.75 -9.51
C ALA A 97 -11.96 -0.37 -8.66
N ALA A 98 -11.20 -1.44 -8.40
CA ALA A 98 -11.62 -2.53 -7.52
C ALA A 98 -11.86 -2.04 -6.08
N GLN A 99 -10.99 -1.16 -5.57
CA GLN A 99 -11.13 -0.54 -4.25
C GLN A 99 -12.41 0.30 -4.14
N ARG A 100 -12.70 1.15 -5.15
CA ARG A 100 -13.94 1.94 -5.19
C ARG A 100 -15.19 1.05 -5.20
N ASN A 101 -15.18 -0.01 -6.00
CA ASN A 101 -16.29 -0.97 -6.06
C ASN A 101 -16.48 -1.70 -4.73
N TYR A 102 -15.39 -2.08 -4.06
CA TYR A 102 -15.42 -2.68 -2.74
C TYR A 102 -16.04 -1.75 -1.71
N ILE A 103 -15.62 -0.49 -1.65
CA ILE A 103 -16.19 0.53 -0.76
C ILE A 103 -17.68 0.75 -1.05
N ALA A 104 -18.08 0.85 -2.32
CA ALA A 104 -19.49 0.99 -2.70
C ALA A 104 -20.33 -0.20 -2.24
N GLY A 105 -19.78 -1.42 -2.33
CA GLY A 105 -20.42 -2.63 -1.83
C GLY A 105 -20.59 -2.65 -0.31
N LEU A 106 -19.68 -2.06 0.45
CA LEU A 106 -19.78 -1.94 1.91
C LEU A 106 -20.85 -0.93 2.35
N ASN A 107 -21.05 0.15 1.59
CA ASN A 107 -22.00 1.21 1.91
C ASN A 107 -23.44 0.95 1.42
N GLY A 108 -23.62 -0.03 0.54
CA GLY A 108 -24.92 -0.44 -0.02
C GLY A 108 -25.56 -1.66 0.65
N ALA A 109 -24.94 -2.21 1.70
CA ALA A 109 -25.42 -3.35 2.49
C ALA A 109 -25.96 -2.88 3.85
#